data_AF-A0A958D2Y7-F1
#
_entry.id   AF-A0A958D2Y7-F1
#
_cell.length_a   1.000
_cell.length_b   1.000
_cell.length_c   1.000
_cell.angle_alpha   90.00
_cell.angle_beta   90.00
_cell.angle_gamma   90.00
#
_symmetry.space_group_name_H-M   'P 1'
#
loop_
_entity.id
_entity.type
_entity.pdbx_description
1 polymer ?
#
loop_
_entity_poly.entity_id
_entity_poly.type
_entity_poly.pdbx_seq_one_letter_code
_entity_poly.pdbx_strand_id
1 'polypeptide(L)'
;MPAEEAAKTKSYLGRHANLQSIIRSAVNADARINQALQGRVKIPTGEGDDPKDVEAFRAAMGIPEKPDAYALPKGEGGADMAPAEKALWDQVLPDLHAAGYSQKQIEAAYAAQAKVGQLSTAAINAAAVEKANAAKAILQQQHGAELDAKFAVANRTVADRYPGLGADILGARLSDGTRIGDHPDFVNMMFEWSAAMGDDGHFSDLGAPGESIETVQTKLNEVTAKGRSDPEWYVREGSAQAMALSNRLDRMRNRAA
;
A
#
# COMPACT_ATOMS: atom_id res chain seq x y z
N MET A 1 -11.53 -69.97 4.12
CA MET A 1 -10.25 -69.31 3.77
C MET A 1 -10.02 -69.49 2.27
N PRO A 2 -9.77 -68.41 1.51
CA PRO A 2 -9.37 -68.49 0.11
C PRO A 2 -8.13 -69.39 -0.06
N ALA A 3 -8.04 -70.13 -1.17
CA ALA A 3 -6.96 -71.10 -1.41
C ALA A 3 -5.55 -70.48 -1.35
N GLU A 4 -5.43 -69.21 -1.71
CA GLU A 4 -4.18 -68.45 -1.66
C GLU A 4 -3.72 -68.15 -0.23
N GLU A 5 -4.64 -67.78 0.67
CA GLU A 5 -4.32 -67.58 2.09
C GLU A 5 -3.93 -68.90 2.76
N ALA A 6 -4.54 -70.02 2.36
CA ALA A 6 -4.19 -71.34 2.87
C ALA A 6 -2.76 -71.77 2.49
N ALA A 7 -2.36 -71.50 1.25
CA ALA A 7 -0.99 -71.75 0.77
C ALA A 7 0.05 -70.88 1.50
N LYS A 8 -0.25 -69.58 1.70
CA LYS A 8 0.61 -68.65 2.46
C LYS A 8 0.75 -69.07 3.92
N THR A 9 -0.36 -69.46 4.55
CA THR A 9 -0.38 -69.91 5.95
C THR A 9 0.43 -71.18 6.13
N LYS A 10 0.27 -72.17 5.24
CA LYS A 10 1.04 -73.42 5.28
C LYS A 10 2.54 -73.19 5.06
N SER A 11 2.91 -72.30 4.13
CA SER A 11 4.30 -71.88 3.91
C SER A 11 4.88 -71.12 5.10
N TYR A 12 4.09 -70.28 5.77
CA TYR A 12 4.52 -69.57 6.97
C TYR A 12 4.75 -70.53 8.15
N LEU A 13 3.80 -71.45 8.39
CA LEU A 13 3.93 -72.48 9.43
C LEU A 13 5.13 -73.41 9.18
N GLY A 14 5.39 -73.80 7.92
CA GLY A 14 6.52 -74.65 7.56
C GLY A 14 7.91 -74.01 7.74
N ARG A 15 7.98 -72.67 7.83
CA ARG A 15 9.23 -71.93 8.09
C ARG A 15 9.62 -71.87 9.57
N HIS A 16 8.71 -72.23 10.46
CA HIS A 16 8.89 -72.12 11.91
C HIS A 16 9.00 -73.51 12.54
N ALA A 17 10.14 -73.82 13.14
CA ALA A 17 10.46 -75.16 13.65
C ALA A 17 9.62 -75.58 14.86
N ASN A 18 9.04 -74.62 15.60
CA ASN A 18 8.19 -74.87 16.77
C ASN A 18 7.31 -73.65 17.10
N LEU A 19 6.33 -73.86 17.99
CA LEU A 19 5.39 -72.82 18.44
C LEU A 19 6.10 -71.58 19.02
N GLN A 20 7.20 -71.76 19.76
CA GLN A 20 7.95 -70.63 20.31
C GLN A 20 8.56 -69.75 19.22
N SER A 21 9.01 -70.32 18.10
CA SER A 21 9.55 -69.55 16.97
C SER A 21 8.46 -68.76 16.23
N ILE A 22 7.22 -69.26 16.20
CA ILE A 22 6.05 -68.53 15.68
C ILE A 22 5.75 -67.35 16.60
N ILE A 23 5.63 -67.58 17.91
CA ILE A 23 5.34 -66.53 18.91
C ILE A 23 6.42 -65.44 18.86
N ARG A 24 7.70 -65.82 18.82
CA ARG A 24 8.81 -64.87 18.71
C ARG A 24 8.76 -64.07 17.40
N SER A 25 8.36 -64.69 16.29
CA SER A 25 8.21 -63.98 15.03
C SER A 25 7.04 -63.00 15.04
N ALA A 26 5.92 -63.36 15.69
CA ALA A 26 4.77 -62.48 15.85
C ALA A 26 5.14 -61.27 16.74
N VAL A 27 5.77 -61.51 17.90
CA VAL A 27 6.23 -60.43 18.79
C VAL A 27 7.22 -59.50 18.08
N ASN A 28 8.15 -60.04 17.28
CA ASN A 28 9.08 -59.23 16.49
C ASN A 28 8.39 -58.45 15.35
N ALA A 29 7.33 -59.03 14.75
CA ALA A 29 6.52 -58.33 13.75
C ALA A 29 5.74 -57.19 14.40
N ASP A 30 5.10 -57.42 15.55
CA ASP A 30 4.39 -56.40 16.32
C ASP A 30 5.34 -55.29 16.77
N ALA A 31 6.53 -55.63 17.26
CA ALA A 31 7.56 -54.66 17.62
C ALA A 31 7.98 -53.80 16.42
N ARG A 32 8.19 -54.41 15.24
CA ARG A 32 8.54 -53.69 14.01
C ARG A 32 7.40 -52.83 13.48
N ILE A 33 6.16 -53.31 13.57
CA ILE A 33 4.97 -52.55 13.19
C ILE A 33 4.82 -51.35 14.11
N ASN A 34 4.89 -51.55 15.43
CA ASN A 34 4.83 -50.46 16.40
C ASN A 34 5.97 -49.45 16.18
N GLN A 35 7.19 -49.91 15.93
CA GLN A 35 8.33 -49.05 15.63
C GLN A 35 8.18 -48.31 14.29
N ALA A 36 7.56 -48.92 13.29
CA ALA A 36 7.27 -48.28 12.00
C ALA A 36 6.11 -47.28 12.08
N LEU A 37 5.19 -47.46 13.02
CA LEU A 37 4.06 -46.58 13.29
C LEU A 37 4.42 -45.44 14.27
N GLN A 38 5.55 -45.51 14.97
CA GLN A 38 6.02 -44.43 15.83
C GLN A 38 6.15 -43.12 15.03
N GLY A 39 5.49 -42.06 15.52
CA GLY A 39 5.49 -40.74 14.90
C GLY A 39 4.58 -40.59 13.68
N ARG A 40 3.81 -41.61 13.31
CA ARG A 40 2.79 -41.52 12.26
C ARG A 40 1.44 -41.26 12.90
N VAL A 41 0.70 -40.30 12.36
CA VAL A 41 -0.69 -40.04 12.74
C VAL A 41 -1.58 -40.38 11.57
N LYS A 42 -2.73 -40.99 11.84
CA LYS A 42 -3.71 -41.31 10.81
C LYS A 42 -4.22 -40.00 10.21
N ILE A 43 -4.14 -39.87 8.88
CA ILE A 43 -4.70 -38.71 8.18
C ILE A 43 -6.22 -38.90 8.15
N PRO A 44 -7.01 -37.93 8.64
CA PRO A 44 -8.45 -37.95 8.48
C PRO A 44 -8.82 -38.01 7.00
N THR A 45 -9.61 -38.99 6.63
CA THR A 45 -10.15 -39.21 5.29
C THR A 45 -11.52 -38.59 5.09
N GLY A 46 -12.20 -38.17 6.17
CA GLY A 46 -13.48 -37.47 6.13
C GLY A 46 -14.55 -38.14 7.00
N GLU A 47 -15.77 -38.25 6.48
CA GLU A 47 -16.89 -38.83 7.23
C GLU A 47 -16.59 -40.25 7.71
N GLY A 48 -16.62 -40.44 9.03
CA GLY A 48 -16.42 -41.73 9.69
C GLY A 48 -15.11 -41.88 10.47
N ASP A 49 -14.23 -40.87 10.48
CA ASP A 49 -13.06 -40.88 11.36
C ASP A 49 -13.43 -40.64 12.83
N ASP A 50 -12.73 -41.33 13.74
CA ASP A 50 -12.90 -41.12 15.18
C ASP A 50 -12.49 -39.67 15.51
N PRO A 51 -13.34 -38.89 16.21
CA PRO A 51 -13.00 -37.53 16.64
C PRO A 51 -11.63 -37.43 17.33
N LYS A 52 -11.22 -38.46 18.08
CA LYS A 52 -9.92 -38.51 18.76
C LYS A 52 -8.74 -38.64 17.79
N ASP A 53 -8.92 -39.38 16.70
CA ASP A 53 -7.89 -39.51 15.66
C ASP A 53 -7.71 -38.17 14.93
N VAL A 54 -8.83 -37.47 14.66
CA VAL A 54 -8.82 -36.14 14.05
C VAL A 54 -8.14 -35.12 14.95
N GLU A 55 -8.44 -35.14 16.24
CA GLU A 55 -7.83 -34.26 17.25
C GLU A 55 -6.33 -34.55 17.40
N ALA A 56 -5.93 -35.82 17.48
CA ALA A 56 -4.52 -36.21 17.52
C ALA A 56 -3.76 -35.78 16.25
N PHE A 57 -4.39 -35.90 15.08
CA PHE A 57 -3.84 -35.41 13.82
C PHE A 57 -3.67 -33.90 13.82
N ARG A 58 -4.70 -33.16 14.24
CA ARG A 58 -4.67 -31.69 14.34
C ARG A 58 -3.59 -31.22 15.30
N ALA A 59 -3.49 -31.82 16.48
CA ALA A 59 -2.45 -31.52 17.46
C ALA A 59 -1.05 -31.80 16.91
N ALA A 60 -0.84 -32.95 16.25
CA ALA A 60 0.45 -33.30 15.64
C ALA A 60 0.85 -32.35 14.50
N MET A 61 -0.13 -31.83 13.77
CA MET A 61 0.08 -30.84 12.70
C MET A 61 0.21 -29.40 13.21
N GLY A 62 0.00 -29.15 14.51
CA GLY A 62 0.03 -27.81 15.09
C GLY A 62 -1.15 -26.96 14.65
N ILE A 63 -2.31 -27.59 14.43
CA ILE A 63 -3.60 -26.93 14.19
C ILE A 63 -4.24 -26.68 15.56
N PRO A 64 -4.50 -25.43 15.95
CA PRO A 64 -5.20 -25.11 17.19
C PRO A 64 -6.59 -25.76 17.26
N GLU A 65 -7.17 -25.93 18.44
CA GLU A 65 -8.52 -26.50 18.59
C GLU A 65 -9.62 -25.59 18.04
N LYS A 66 -9.37 -24.27 18.02
CA LYS A 66 -10.35 -23.26 17.63
C LYS A 66 -9.73 -22.17 16.74
N PRO A 67 -10.52 -21.51 15.88
CA PRO A 67 -10.04 -20.42 15.02
C PRO A 67 -9.49 -19.19 15.77
N ASP A 68 -9.94 -18.94 16.99
CA ASP A 68 -9.50 -17.82 17.83
C ASP A 68 -8.17 -18.07 18.56
N ALA A 69 -7.70 -19.32 18.56
CA ALA A 69 -6.47 -19.72 19.22
C ALA A 69 -5.21 -19.57 18.33
N TYR A 70 -5.36 -19.11 17.09
CA TYR A 70 -4.20 -18.82 16.25
C TYR A 70 -3.47 -17.59 16.78
N ALA A 71 -2.17 -17.72 16.97
CA ALA A 71 -1.31 -16.59 17.30
C ALA A 71 -1.02 -15.81 16.02
N LEU A 72 -1.85 -14.84 15.69
CA LEU A 72 -1.59 -13.96 14.56
C LEU A 72 -0.32 -13.13 14.83
N PRO A 73 0.59 -12.99 13.86
CA PRO A 73 1.80 -12.20 14.03
C PRO A 73 1.48 -10.74 14.35
N LYS A 74 2.38 -10.09 15.08
CA LYS A 74 2.31 -8.63 15.26
C LYS A 74 2.54 -7.95 13.91
N GLY A 75 1.90 -6.80 13.71
CA GLY A 75 2.07 -5.97 12.52
C GLY A 75 3.51 -5.47 12.36
N GLU A 76 3.76 -4.78 11.24
CA GLU A 76 5.08 -4.22 10.92
C GLU A 76 5.69 -3.46 12.14
N GLY A 77 6.95 -3.77 12.48
CA GLY A 77 7.64 -3.18 13.63
C GLY A 77 7.27 -3.76 15.00
N GLY A 78 6.48 -4.83 15.05
CA GLY A 78 6.06 -5.47 16.31
C GLY A 78 4.91 -4.75 17.02
N ALA A 79 4.21 -3.86 16.30
CA ALA A 79 3.00 -3.20 16.77
C ALA A 79 1.79 -4.15 16.69
N ASP A 80 0.75 -3.89 17.46
CA ASP A 80 -0.51 -4.62 17.28
C ASP A 80 -1.08 -4.36 15.88
N MET A 81 -1.76 -5.35 15.31
CA MET A 81 -2.41 -5.22 14.01
C MET A 81 -3.34 -4.03 13.97
N ALA A 82 -3.38 -3.35 12.82
CA ALA A 82 -4.37 -2.32 12.58
C ALA A 82 -5.79 -2.92 12.70
N PRO A 83 -6.79 -2.17 13.22
CA PRO A 83 -8.14 -2.70 13.40
C PRO A 83 -8.76 -3.29 12.13
N ALA A 84 -8.48 -2.68 10.98
CA ALA A 84 -8.96 -3.15 9.68
C ALA A 84 -8.32 -4.50 9.27
N GLU A 85 -7.04 -4.68 9.55
CA GLU A 85 -6.31 -5.92 9.27
C GLU A 85 -6.80 -7.05 10.17
N LYS A 86 -7.00 -6.76 11.45
CA LYS A 86 -7.61 -7.70 12.40
C LYS A 86 -8.99 -8.16 11.95
N ALA A 87 -9.86 -7.22 11.55
CA ALA A 87 -11.21 -7.53 11.07
C ALA A 87 -11.20 -8.41 9.80
N LEU A 88 -10.17 -8.31 8.96
CA LEU A 88 -9.99 -9.19 7.81
C LEU A 88 -9.62 -10.62 8.25
N TRP A 89 -8.65 -10.74 9.15
CA TRP A 89 -8.23 -12.06 9.67
C TRP A 89 -9.33 -12.74 10.46
N ASP A 90 -10.13 -12.00 11.23
CA ASP A 90 -11.29 -12.54 11.95
C ASP A 90 -12.33 -13.18 11.02
N GLN A 91 -12.45 -12.70 9.76
CA GLN A 91 -13.34 -13.26 8.75
C GLN A 91 -12.77 -14.50 8.07
N VAL A 92 -11.44 -14.59 7.92
CA VAL A 92 -10.78 -15.62 7.11
C VAL A 92 -10.28 -16.80 7.97
N LEU A 93 -9.92 -16.56 9.23
CA LEU A 93 -9.43 -17.60 10.15
C LEU A 93 -10.39 -18.80 10.32
N PRO A 94 -11.73 -18.62 10.42
CA PRO A 94 -12.65 -19.75 10.51
C PRO A 94 -12.55 -20.71 9.33
N ASP A 95 -12.44 -20.19 8.11
CA ASP A 95 -12.35 -20.98 6.88
C ASP A 95 -11.00 -21.70 6.79
N LEU A 96 -9.90 -21.02 7.13
CA LEU A 96 -8.56 -21.62 7.16
C LEU A 96 -8.45 -22.70 8.23
N HIS A 97 -9.06 -22.48 9.40
CA HIS A 97 -9.12 -23.47 10.46
C HIS A 97 -9.91 -24.71 10.02
N ALA A 98 -11.08 -24.52 9.38
CA ALA A 98 -11.88 -25.61 8.83
C ALA A 98 -11.12 -26.40 7.76
N ALA A 99 -10.31 -25.72 6.94
CA ALA A 99 -9.42 -26.32 5.95
C ALA A 99 -8.18 -27.00 6.56
N GLY A 100 -7.97 -26.93 7.88
CA GLY A 100 -6.88 -27.59 8.57
C GLY A 100 -5.52 -26.90 8.43
N TYR A 101 -5.49 -25.57 8.28
CA TYR A 101 -4.23 -24.84 8.28
C TYR A 101 -3.57 -24.90 9.65
N SER A 102 -2.30 -25.29 9.71
CA SER A 102 -1.48 -25.22 10.91
C SER A 102 -1.10 -23.78 11.26
N GLN A 103 -0.74 -23.53 12.51
CA GLN A 103 -0.22 -22.24 12.98
C GLN A 103 0.94 -21.74 12.10
N LYS A 104 1.90 -22.63 11.76
CA LYS A 104 3.05 -22.28 10.90
C LYS A 104 2.63 -21.87 9.49
N GLN A 105 1.57 -22.47 8.94
CA GLN A 105 1.06 -22.11 7.62
C GLN A 105 0.37 -20.75 7.64
N ILE A 106 -0.35 -20.42 8.71
CA ILE A 106 -0.93 -19.08 8.91
C ILE A 106 0.16 -18.01 9.02
N GLU A 107 1.21 -18.27 9.82
CA GLU A 107 2.36 -17.37 9.94
C GLU A 107 3.07 -17.15 8.58
N ALA A 108 3.25 -18.22 7.81
CA ALA A 108 3.83 -18.12 6.47
C ALA A 108 2.94 -17.36 5.48
N ALA A 109 1.62 -17.58 5.53
CA ALA A 109 0.66 -16.86 4.71
C ALA A 109 0.64 -15.36 5.04
N TYR A 110 0.70 -15.01 6.33
CA TYR A 110 0.82 -13.63 6.80
C TYR A 110 2.10 -12.97 6.28
N ALA A 111 3.26 -13.63 6.44
CA ALA A 111 4.52 -13.10 5.94
C ALA A 111 4.53 -12.94 4.40
N ALA A 112 3.89 -13.87 3.68
CA ALA A 112 3.73 -13.77 2.24
C ALA A 112 2.85 -12.59 1.82
N GLN A 113 1.73 -12.37 2.52
CA GLN A 113 0.83 -11.23 2.29
C GLN A 113 1.58 -9.89 2.48
N ALA A 114 2.33 -9.74 3.56
CA ALA A 114 3.12 -8.53 3.81
C ALA A 114 4.12 -8.27 2.68
N LYS A 115 4.82 -9.32 2.24
CA LYS A 115 5.76 -9.24 1.11
C LYS A 115 5.07 -8.86 -0.20
N VAL A 116 3.90 -9.42 -0.49
CA VAL A 116 3.11 -9.07 -1.68
C VAL A 116 2.67 -7.61 -1.62
N GLY A 117 2.23 -7.12 -0.45
CA GLY A 117 1.88 -5.71 -0.25
C GLY A 117 3.06 -4.76 -0.52
N GLN A 118 4.25 -5.09 -0.02
CA GLN A 118 5.48 -4.32 -0.28
C GLN A 118 5.85 -4.33 -1.77
N LEU A 119 5.82 -5.49 -2.42
CA LEU A 119 6.10 -5.63 -3.85
C LEU A 119 5.07 -4.88 -4.72
N SER A 120 3.79 -4.94 -4.35
CA SER A 120 2.72 -4.23 -5.03
C SER A 120 2.92 -2.71 -4.92
N THR A 121 3.23 -2.21 -3.73
CA THR A 121 3.52 -0.78 -3.51
C THR A 121 4.73 -0.33 -4.32
N ALA A 122 5.81 -1.12 -4.33
CA ALA A 122 6.99 -0.83 -5.13
C ALA A 122 6.68 -0.79 -6.64
N ALA A 123 5.89 -1.75 -7.14
CA ALA A 123 5.46 -1.80 -8.54
C ALA A 123 4.57 -0.60 -8.92
N ILE A 124 3.62 -0.22 -8.06
CA ILE A 124 2.77 0.97 -8.24
C ILE A 124 3.63 2.24 -8.30
N ASN A 125 4.62 2.36 -7.43
CA ASN A 125 5.52 3.52 -7.41
C ASN A 125 6.42 3.56 -8.65
N ALA A 126 6.96 2.42 -9.09
CA ALA A 126 7.75 2.35 -10.31
C ALA A 126 6.93 2.76 -11.55
N ALA A 127 5.70 2.22 -11.68
CA ALA A 127 4.79 2.59 -12.76
C ALA A 127 4.40 4.08 -12.71
N ALA A 128 4.22 4.65 -11.51
CA ALA A 128 3.95 6.07 -11.36
C ALA A 128 5.12 6.95 -11.83
N VAL A 129 6.37 6.56 -11.53
CA VAL A 129 7.57 7.26 -12.00
C VAL A 129 7.69 7.20 -13.52
N GLU A 130 7.45 6.04 -14.13
CA GLU A 130 7.46 5.91 -15.60
C GLU A 130 6.42 6.83 -16.25
N LYS A 131 5.20 6.85 -15.72
CA LYS A 131 4.11 7.70 -16.22
C LYS A 131 4.43 9.19 -16.05
N ALA A 132 4.97 9.61 -14.90
CA ALA A 132 5.39 10.99 -14.67
C ALA A 132 6.50 11.42 -15.64
N ASN A 133 7.48 10.54 -15.92
CA ASN A 133 8.53 10.82 -16.89
C ASN A 133 7.98 10.93 -18.32
N ALA A 134 7.07 10.04 -18.71
CA ALA A 134 6.41 10.11 -20.01
C ALA A 134 5.60 11.40 -20.17
N ALA A 135 4.86 11.80 -19.13
CA ALA A 135 4.11 13.05 -19.11
C ALA A 135 5.03 14.27 -19.23
N LYS A 136 6.14 14.29 -18.48
CA LYS A 136 7.15 15.35 -18.59
C LYS A 136 7.73 15.43 -20.00
N ALA A 137 8.00 14.30 -20.65
CA ALA A 137 8.49 14.30 -22.03
C ALA A 137 7.48 14.90 -23.02
N ILE A 138 6.19 14.58 -22.87
CA ILE A 138 5.11 15.17 -23.68
C ILE A 138 5.04 16.69 -23.46
N LEU A 139 5.02 17.13 -22.20
CA LEU A 139 4.96 18.55 -21.86
C LEU A 139 6.20 19.31 -22.33
N GLN A 140 7.39 18.68 -22.28
CA GLN A 140 8.62 19.25 -22.81
C GLN A 140 8.58 19.42 -24.32
N GLN A 141 7.97 18.49 -25.05
CA GLN A 141 7.75 18.64 -26.50
C GLN A 141 6.77 19.77 -26.81
N GLN A 142 5.74 19.97 -25.99
CA GLN A 142 4.70 20.98 -26.19
C GLN A 142 5.15 22.39 -25.85
N HIS A 143 5.82 22.58 -24.72
CA HIS A 143 6.14 23.92 -24.18
C HIS A 143 7.62 24.28 -24.26
N GLY A 144 8.50 23.32 -24.54
CA GLY A 144 9.93 23.58 -24.73
C GLY A 144 10.57 24.29 -23.54
N ALA A 145 11.26 25.40 -23.82
CA ALA A 145 11.97 26.18 -22.80
C ALA A 145 11.04 26.91 -21.81
N GLU A 146 9.76 27.10 -22.15
CA GLU A 146 8.80 27.79 -21.28
C GLU A 146 8.20 26.88 -20.20
N LEU A 147 8.44 25.58 -20.29
CA LEU A 147 7.79 24.59 -19.43
C LEU A 147 7.98 24.89 -17.94
N ASP A 148 9.22 25.16 -17.53
CA ASP A 148 9.54 25.42 -16.13
C ASP A 148 8.89 26.73 -15.62
N ALA A 149 8.81 27.75 -16.47
CA ALA A 149 8.14 29.00 -16.14
C ALA A 149 6.61 28.80 -15.98
N LYS A 150 5.98 28.04 -16.88
CA LYS A 150 4.56 27.69 -16.80
C LYS A 150 4.25 26.87 -15.55
N PHE A 151 5.09 25.90 -15.19
CA PHE A 151 4.97 25.17 -13.92
C PHE A 151 5.09 26.07 -12.70
N ALA A 152 6.03 27.02 -12.70
CA ALA A 152 6.19 27.95 -11.58
C ALA A 152 4.93 28.82 -11.38
N VAL A 153 4.34 29.32 -12.47
CA VAL A 153 3.11 30.13 -12.41
C VAL A 153 1.91 29.28 -11.98
N ALA A 154 1.74 28.09 -12.55
CA ALA A 154 0.62 27.20 -12.19
C ALA A 154 0.69 26.74 -10.73
N ASN A 155 1.85 26.28 -10.26
CA ASN A 155 2.04 25.86 -8.86
C ASN A 155 1.79 27.01 -7.87
N ARG A 156 2.28 28.22 -8.20
CA ARG A 156 2.01 29.41 -7.40
C ARG A 156 0.52 29.75 -7.35
N THR A 157 -0.17 29.70 -8.49
CA THR A 157 -1.61 29.98 -8.58
C THR A 157 -2.41 29.01 -7.71
N VAL A 158 -2.07 27.71 -7.75
CA VAL A 158 -2.69 26.69 -6.89
C VAL A 158 -2.41 26.96 -5.42
N ALA A 159 -1.15 27.23 -5.04
CA ALA A 159 -0.78 27.47 -3.65
C ALA A 159 -1.44 28.72 -3.07
N ASP A 160 -1.58 29.79 -3.87
CA ASP A 160 -2.17 31.05 -3.43
C ASP A 160 -3.70 31.00 -3.34
N ARG A 161 -4.38 30.16 -4.14
CA ARG A 161 -5.86 30.09 -4.17
C ARG A 161 -6.45 28.90 -3.43
N TYR A 162 -5.74 27.78 -3.37
CA TYR A 162 -6.19 26.55 -2.73
C TYR A 162 -5.14 26.04 -1.73
N PRO A 163 -4.85 26.82 -0.66
CA PRO A 163 -3.92 26.39 0.37
C PRO A 163 -4.38 25.04 0.96
N GLY A 164 -3.49 24.05 0.97
CA GLY A 164 -3.79 22.68 1.41
C GLY A 164 -4.46 21.83 0.32
N LEU A 165 -5.64 22.23 -0.15
CA LEU A 165 -6.44 21.45 -1.10
C LEU A 165 -5.73 21.21 -2.44
N GLY A 166 -4.90 22.15 -2.89
CA GLY A 166 -4.15 22.01 -4.13
C GLY A 166 -3.18 20.81 -4.14
N ALA A 167 -2.51 20.55 -3.01
CA ALA A 167 -1.60 19.41 -2.90
C ALA A 167 -2.35 18.08 -2.91
N ASP A 168 -3.51 18.02 -2.26
CA ASP A 168 -4.36 16.83 -2.22
C ASP A 168 -4.91 16.48 -3.60
N ILE A 169 -5.37 17.48 -4.37
CA ILE A 169 -5.87 17.29 -5.74
C ILE A 169 -4.73 16.85 -6.67
N LEU A 170 -3.58 17.51 -6.61
CA LEU A 170 -2.44 17.16 -7.48
C LEU A 170 -1.86 15.77 -7.14
N GLY A 171 -1.91 15.38 -5.87
CA GLY A 171 -1.49 14.06 -5.39
C GLY A 171 -2.52 12.95 -5.60
N ALA A 172 -3.79 13.29 -5.86
CA ALA A 172 -4.84 12.32 -6.12
C ALA A 172 -4.53 11.48 -7.38
N ARG A 173 -5.02 10.25 -7.40
CA ARG A 173 -4.77 9.30 -8.49
C ARG A 173 -6.03 9.05 -9.32
N LEU A 174 -5.83 8.95 -10.62
CA LEU A 174 -6.82 8.51 -11.59
C LEU A 174 -7.04 6.99 -11.48
N SER A 175 -8.07 6.49 -12.17
CA SER A 175 -8.43 5.07 -12.19
C SER A 175 -7.31 4.16 -12.73
N ASP A 176 -6.41 4.71 -13.53
CA ASP A 176 -5.24 4.04 -14.07
C ASP A 176 -3.98 4.17 -13.19
N GLY A 177 -4.12 4.78 -12.00
CA GLY A 177 -3.06 4.98 -11.01
C GLY A 177 -2.15 6.19 -11.26
N THR A 178 -2.33 6.92 -12.37
CA THR A 178 -1.59 8.16 -12.67
C THR A 178 -1.99 9.24 -11.67
N ARG A 179 -1.03 10.03 -11.15
CA ARG A 179 -1.39 11.20 -10.35
C ARG A 179 -2.00 12.27 -11.25
N ILE A 180 -3.00 12.99 -10.76
CA ILE A 180 -3.66 14.07 -11.53
C ILE A 180 -2.64 15.12 -11.97
N GLY A 181 -1.71 15.50 -11.08
CA GLY A 181 -0.62 16.44 -11.39
C GLY A 181 0.41 15.93 -12.41
N ASP A 182 0.41 14.62 -12.69
CA ASP A 182 1.29 14.00 -13.70
C ASP A 182 0.53 13.73 -15.03
N HIS A 183 -0.73 14.17 -15.17
CA HIS A 183 -1.48 13.99 -16.40
C HIS A 183 -1.30 15.18 -17.35
N PRO A 184 -0.76 15.00 -18.58
CA PRO A 184 -0.42 16.12 -19.48
C PRO A 184 -1.59 17.07 -19.76
N ASP A 185 -2.79 16.55 -20.03
CA ASP A 185 -3.96 17.38 -20.33
C ASP A 185 -4.41 18.20 -19.11
N PHE A 186 -4.29 17.63 -17.91
CA PHE A 186 -4.61 18.35 -16.69
C PHE A 186 -3.59 19.46 -16.44
N VAL A 187 -2.31 19.17 -16.63
CA VAL A 187 -1.24 20.18 -16.49
C VAL A 187 -1.42 21.30 -17.52
N ASN A 188 -1.77 20.98 -18.76
CA ASN A 188 -2.08 21.98 -19.80
C ASN A 188 -3.27 22.85 -19.42
N MET A 189 -4.36 22.24 -18.92
CA MET A 189 -5.50 22.98 -18.39
C MET A 189 -5.08 23.92 -17.25
N MET A 190 -4.18 23.48 -16.37
CA MET A 190 -3.66 24.32 -15.28
C MET A 190 -2.79 25.48 -15.80
N PHE A 191 -2.02 25.26 -16.87
CA PHE A 191 -1.27 26.33 -17.53
C PHE A 191 -2.21 27.37 -18.11
N GLU A 192 -3.23 26.96 -18.86
CA GLU A 192 -4.24 27.85 -19.44
C GLU A 192 -5.02 28.62 -18.35
N TRP A 193 -5.45 27.92 -17.30
CA TRP A 193 -6.16 28.53 -16.19
C TRP A 193 -5.29 29.58 -15.46
N SER A 194 -4.03 29.25 -15.20
CA SER A 194 -3.10 30.19 -14.57
C SER A 194 -2.75 31.38 -15.46
N ALA A 195 -2.70 31.20 -16.79
CA ALA A 195 -2.50 32.28 -17.75
C ALA A 195 -3.73 33.20 -17.85
N ALA A 196 -4.95 32.64 -17.86
CA ALA A 196 -6.19 33.41 -17.86
C ALA A 196 -6.33 34.26 -16.58
N MET A 197 -6.01 33.66 -15.41
CA MET A 197 -5.92 34.41 -14.15
C MET A 197 -4.76 35.42 -14.13
N GLY A 198 -3.73 35.14 -14.93
CA GLY A 198 -2.62 36.01 -15.33
C GLY A 198 -3.08 37.34 -15.89
N ASP A 199 -3.87 37.23 -16.96
CA ASP A 199 -4.31 38.30 -17.84
C ASP A 199 -5.49 39.12 -17.30
N ASP A 200 -6.31 38.58 -16.39
CA ASP A 200 -7.38 39.31 -15.69
C ASP A 200 -6.87 40.39 -14.69
N GLY A 201 -5.64 40.86 -14.85
CA GLY A 201 -5.05 41.98 -14.11
C GLY A 201 -4.62 41.66 -12.68
N HIS A 202 -4.81 40.43 -12.20
CA HIS A 202 -4.41 40.01 -10.86
C HIS A 202 -2.95 39.53 -10.78
N PHE A 203 -2.29 39.26 -11.90
CA PHE A 203 -0.96 38.63 -11.95
C PHE A 203 0.08 39.42 -12.76
N SER A 204 -0.33 40.36 -13.61
CA SER A 204 0.58 41.19 -14.42
C SER A 204 1.50 42.10 -13.60
N ASP A 205 1.28 42.24 -12.28
CA ASP A 205 2.12 43.04 -11.38
C ASP A 205 2.78 42.22 -10.23
N LEU A 206 2.72 40.89 -10.30
CA LEU A 206 3.16 40.01 -9.21
C LEU A 206 4.47 39.23 -9.48
N GLY A 207 5.47 39.92 -10.03
CA GLY A 207 6.90 39.73 -9.71
C GLY A 207 7.56 38.38 -10.01
N ALA A 208 8.72 38.44 -10.66
CA ALA A 208 9.63 37.31 -10.89
C ALA A 208 10.07 36.62 -9.57
N PRO A 209 10.42 35.32 -9.61
CA PRO A 209 10.95 34.61 -8.45
C PRO A 209 12.24 35.28 -7.91
N GLY A 210 12.34 35.45 -6.59
CA GLY A 210 13.51 36.04 -5.90
C GLY A 210 13.33 37.49 -5.42
N GLU A 211 12.15 38.07 -5.58
CA GLU A 211 11.87 39.45 -5.17
C GLU A 211 11.81 39.59 -3.63
N SER A 212 12.62 40.49 -3.06
CA SER A 212 12.75 40.69 -1.61
C SER A 212 11.57 41.48 -1.01
N ILE A 213 11.39 41.41 0.32
CA ILE A 213 10.40 42.24 1.06
C ILE A 213 10.62 43.72 0.74
N GLU A 214 11.88 44.14 0.63
CA GLU A 214 12.26 45.51 0.32
C GLU A 214 11.83 45.92 -1.09
N THR A 215 11.99 45.05 -2.09
CA THR A 215 11.53 45.32 -3.46
C THR A 215 10.00 45.47 -3.53
N VAL A 216 9.25 44.61 -2.83
CA VAL A 216 7.78 44.70 -2.78
C VAL A 216 7.34 45.98 -2.05
N GLN A 217 8.05 46.39 -0.99
CA GLN A 217 7.79 47.65 -0.29
C GLN A 217 8.04 48.88 -1.18
N THR A 218 9.12 48.87 -1.97
CA THR A 218 9.45 49.96 -2.91
C THR A 218 8.35 50.12 -3.96
N LYS A 219 7.88 49.02 -4.55
CA LYS A 219 6.76 49.05 -5.52
C LYS A 219 5.47 49.61 -4.90
N LEU A 220 5.14 49.20 -3.67
CA LEU A 220 3.98 49.74 -2.96
C LEU A 220 4.09 51.25 -2.76
N ASN A 221 5.29 51.74 -2.42
CA ASN A 221 5.55 53.17 -2.25
C ASN A 221 5.43 53.93 -3.58
N GLU A 222 5.92 53.38 -4.69
CA GLU A 222 5.81 53.97 -6.02
C GLU A 222 4.36 54.09 -6.49
N VAL A 223 3.56 53.03 -6.34
CA VAL A 223 2.12 53.03 -6.67
C VAL A 223 1.37 54.05 -5.80
N THR A 224 1.69 54.13 -4.51
CA THR A 224 1.07 55.09 -3.58
C THR A 224 1.50 56.53 -3.90
N ALA A 225 2.77 56.76 -4.27
CA ALA A 225 3.27 58.06 -4.66
C ALA A 225 2.62 58.54 -5.97
N LYS A 226 2.51 57.64 -6.95
CA LYS A 226 1.81 57.93 -8.21
C LYS A 226 0.33 58.25 -7.97
N GLY A 227 -0.31 57.55 -7.03
CA GLY A 227 -1.70 57.82 -6.67
C GLY A 227 -1.93 59.17 -5.98
N ARG A 228 -0.90 59.72 -5.32
CA ARG A 228 -0.93 61.09 -4.79
C ARG A 228 -0.82 62.14 -5.90
N SER A 229 -0.08 61.85 -6.97
CA SER A 229 0.03 62.75 -8.13
C SER A 229 -1.12 62.63 -9.12
N ASP A 230 -1.77 61.46 -9.18
CA ASP A 230 -2.90 61.18 -10.07
C ASP A 230 -3.99 60.40 -9.31
N PRO A 231 -4.90 61.10 -8.62
CA PRO A 231 -5.97 60.48 -7.85
C PRO A 231 -6.98 59.71 -8.71
N GLU A 232 -7.23 60.14 -9.95
CA GLU A 232 -8.19 59.48 -10.84
C GLU A 232 -7.65 58.14 -11.34
N TRP A 233 -6.36 58.08 -11.70
CA TRP A 233 -5.68 56.81 -11.99
C TRP A 233 -5.68 55.89 -10.77
N TYR A 234 -5.49 56.43 -9.56
CA TYR A 234 -5.47 55.62 -8.34
C TYR A 234 -6.83 54.96 -8.07
N VAL A 235 -7.93 55.69 -8.24
CA VAL A 235 -9.28 55.12 -8.07
C VAL A 235 -9.58 54.05 -9.12
N ARG A 236 -9.15 54.26 -10.37
CA ARG A 236 -9.44 53.32 -11.47
C ARG A 236 -8.59 52.04 -11.41
N GLU A 237 -7.31 52.17 -11.09
CA GLU A 237 -6.31 51.08 -11.26
C GLU A 237 -5.34 50.97 -10.07
N GLY A 238 -4.84 52.09 -9.55
CA GLY A 238 -3.76 52.09 -8.56
C GLY A 238 -4.15 51.53 -7.19
N SER A 239 -5.42 51.62 -6.79
CA SER A 239 -5.91 51.12 -5.50
C SER A 239 -5.89 49.59 -5.42
N ALA A 240 -6.26 48.91 -6.51
CA ALA A 240 -6.18 47.45 -6.61
C ALA A 240 -4.73 46.97 -6.56
N GLN A 241 -3.82 47.66 -7.26
CA GLN A 241 -2.39 47.39 -7.24
C GLN A 241 -1.79 47.56 -5.84
N ALA A 242 -2.10 48.67 -5.16
CA ALA A 242 -1.64 48.92 -3.79
C ALA A 242 -2.13 47.86 -2.80
N MET A 243 -3.40 47.45 -2.90
CA MET A 243 -3.96 46.40 -2.04
C MET A 243 -3.30 45.03 -2.26
N ALA A 244 -3.04 44.66 -3.52
CA ALA A 244 -2.37 43.42 -3.86
C ALA A 244 -0.93 43.37 -3.29
N LEU A 245 -0.18 44.47 -3.44
CA LEU A 245 1.18 44.61 -2.90
C LEU A 245 1.21 44.60 -1.37
N SER A 246 0.24 45.26 -0.70
CA SER A 246 0.11 45.24 0.77
C SER A 246 -0.15 43.83 1.30
N ASN A 247 -1.15 43.13 0.76
CA ASN A 247 -1.48 41.77 1.17
C ASN A 247 -0.31 40.80 0.95
N ARG A 248 0.50 41.03 -0.09
CA ARG A 248 1.72 40.24 -0.35
C ARG A 248 2.79 40.50 0.69
N LEU A 249 3.02 41.77 1.03
CA LEU A 249 3.99 42.17 2.05
C LEU A 249 3.67 41.51 3.39
N ASP A 250 2.39 41.47 3.77
CA ASP A 250 1.93 40.83 5.00
C ASP A 250 2.17 39.31 4.97
N ARG A 251 1.88 38.64 3.85
CA ARG A 251 2.19 37.21 3.68
C ARG A 251 3.69 36.93 3.75
N MET A 252 4.54 37.78 3.17
CA MET A 252 6.00 37.60 3.21
C MET A 252 6.56 37.81 4.60
N ARG A 253 6.06 38.81 5.35
CA ARG A 253 6.43 39.04 6.75
C ARG A 253 6.01 37.87 7.64
N ASN A 254 4.80 37.35 7.45
CA ASN A 254 4.29 36.21 8.21
C ASN A 254 5.02 34.89 7.92
N ARG A 255 5.72 34.77 6.78
CA ARG A 255 6.57 33.61 6.47
C ARG A 255 8.00 33.75 6.99
N ALA A 256 8.42 34.96 7.36
CA ALA A 256 9.76 35.27 7.85
C ALA A 256 9.84 35.30 9.40
N ALA A 257 8.69 35.26 10.08
CA ALA A 257 8.54 35.12 11.53
C ALA A 257 8.31 33.66 11.91
#